data_AF-W2XAR2-F1
#
_entry.id   AF-W2XAR2-F1
#
_cell.length_a   1.000
_cell.length_b   1.000
_cell.length_c   1.000
_cell.angle_alpha   90.00
_cell.angle_beta   90.00
_cell.angle_gamma   90.00
#
_symmetry.space_group_name_H-M   'P 1'
#
loop_
_entity.id
_entity.type
_entity.pdbx_description
1 polymer ?
#
loop_
_entity_poly.entity_id
_entity_poly.type
_entity_poly.pdbx_seq_one_letter_code
_entity_poly.pdbx_strand_id
1 'polypeptide(L)'
;MGIPLVGCASYRLNLAVRTLLEPHEADLEQVQSLMKRLRTLTQAAKLRLKTSLRPKLRQETRWGSTYAMLARYFDLREFISADDEDLAELMPSPLAELMPSPAANRRLKALLFELADVESVSMKLQSVELNLLDARDLLDGLLEVKPSFYRYFAPNADIVAAPEFESA
;
A
#
# COMPACT_ATOMS: atom_id res chain seq x y z
N MET A 1 18.77 -14.86 -26.47
CA MET A 1 18.65 -13.42 -26.80
C MET A 1 17.17 -13.08 -26.72
N GLY A 2 16.61 -12.32 -25.79
CA GLY A 2 17.13 -11.45 -24.74
C GLY A 2 16.00 -11.11 -23.77
N ILE A 3 16.38 -10.54 -22.63
CA ILE A 3 15.70 -10.48 -21.34
C ILE A 3 14.43 -9.57 -21.36
N PRO A 4 13.50 -9.70 -20.39
CA PRO A 4 13.60 -8.86 -19.18
C PRO A 4 13.24 -9.60 -17.85
N LEU A 5 14.24 -9.83 -17.00
CA LEU A 5 14.19 -10.52 -15.71
C LEU A 5 13.96 -9.53 -14.54
N VAL A 6 13.81 -8.24 -14.84
CA VAL A 6 13.25 -7.24 -13.90
C VAL A 6 11.73 -7.36 -13.82
N GLY A 7 11.07 -7.77 -14.92
CA GLY A 7 9.63 -8.05 -14.94
C GLY A 7 9.25 -9.18 -13.98
N CYS A 8 10.12 -10.18 -13.83
CA CYS A 8 9.95 -11.28 -12.88
C CYS A 8 10.07 -10.80 -11.42
N ALA A 9 11.05 -9.95 -11.10
CA ALA A 9 11.20 -9.38 -9.75
C ALA A 9 9.97 -8.54 -9.33
N SER A 10 9.52 -7.63 -10.20
CA SER A 10 8.33 -6.81 -9.94
C SER A 10 7.05 -7.66 -9.83
N TYR A 11 6.92 -8.70 -10.65
CA TYR A 11 5.79 -9.63 -10.59
C TYR A 11 5.78 -10.44 -9.28
N ARG A 12 6.93 -10.99 -8.87
CA ARG A 12 7.09 -11.71 -7.60
C ARG A 12 6.77 -10.83 -6.41
N LEU A 13 7.27 -9.59 -6.40
CA LEU A 13 6.94 -8.59 -5.37
C LEU A 13 5.43 -8.33 -5.30
N ASN A 14 4.78 -8.15 -6.45
CA ASN A 14 3.33 -7.95 -6.49
C ASN A 14 2.54 -9.15 -5.93
N LEU A 15 2.96 -10.39 -6.20
CA LEU A 15 2.33 -11.58 -5.62
C LEU A 15 2.48 -11.62 -4.09
N ALA A 16 3.68 -11.34 -3.58
CA ALA A 16 3.95 -11.29 -2.16
C ALA A 16 3.08 -10.24 -1.45
N VAL A 17 2.99 -9.03 -2.01
CA VAL A 17 2.19 -7.94 -1.45
C VAL A 17 0.70 -8.27 -1.44
N ARG A 18 0.18 -8.96 -2.46
CA ARG A 18 -1.23 -9.38 -2.45
C ARG A 18 -1.57 -10.24 -1.23
N THR A 19 -0.70 -11.19 -0.88
CA THR A 19 -0.90 -12.02 0.33
C THR A 19 -0.74 -11.23 1.63
N LEU A 20 0.11 -10.21 1.63
CA LEU A 20 0.24 -9.30 2.78
C LEU A 20 -1.03 -8.45 2.98
N LEU A 21 -1.70 -8.03 1.90
CA LEU A 21 -2.88 -7.17 1.97
C LEU A 21 -4.17 -7.92 2.32
N GLU A 22 -4.27 -9.21 1.94
CA GLU A 22 -5.49 -10.01 2.06
C GLU A 22 -6.12 -10.00 3.47
N PRO A 23 -5.36 -10.15 4.58
CA PRO A 23 -5.92 -10.09 5.93
C PRO A 23 -6.50 -8.74 6.34
N HIS A 24 -6.15 -7.66 5.62
CA HIS A 24 -6.51 -6.29 5.95
C HIS A 24 -7.59 -5.70 5.03
N GLU A 25 -8.12 -6.49 4.09
CA GLU A 25 -9.01 -5.97 3.03
C GLU A 25 -10.26 -5.26 3.57
N ALA A 26 -10.84 -5.75 4.67
CA ALA A 26 -11.98 -5.09 5.32
C ALA A 26 -11.62 -3.71 5.89
N ASP A 27 -10.48 -3.59 6.59
CA ASP A 27 -9.99 -2.32 7.13
C ASP A 27 -9.63 -1.36 5.97
N LEU A 28 -9.06 -1.88 4.87
CA LEU A 28 -8.71 -1.11 3.68
C LEU A 28 -9.95 -0.58 2.93
N GLU A 29 -11.02 -1.38 2.80
CA GLU A 29 -12.26 -0.93 2.15
C GLU A 29 -12.99 0.12 2.99
N GLN A 30 -12.88 0.04 4.32
CA GLN A 30 -13.39 1.09 5.20
C GLN A 30 -12.67 2.41 4.95
N VAL A 31 -11.33 2.42 4.89
CA VAL A 31 -10.54 3.62 4.53
C VAL A 31 -10.91 4.10 3.13
N GLN A 32 -11.04 3.22 2.14
CA GLN A 32 -11.43 3.58 0.78
C GLN A 32 -12.80 4.28 0.75
N SER A 33 -13.77 3.78 1.53
CA SER A 33 -15.11 4.37 1.65
C SER A 33 -15.06 5.77 2.27
N LEU A 34 -14.27 5.96 3.33
CA LEU A 34 -14.00 7.26 3.93
C LEU A 34 -13.35 8.22 2.92
N MET A 35 -12.31 7.77 2.21
CA MET A 35 -11.61 8.58 1.21
C MET A 35 -12.52 8.97 0.03
N LYS A 36 -13.40 8.06 -0.43
CA LYS A 36 -14.44 8.35 -1.43
C LYS A 36 -15.37 9.46 -0.92
N ARG A 37 -15.77 9.40 0.35
CA ARG A 37 -16.64 10.41 0.97
C ARG A 37 -15.95 11.77 1.06
N LEU A 38 -14.70 11.83 1.51
CA LEU A 38 -13.92 13.08 1.61
C LEU A 38 -13.65 13.74 0.23
N ARG A 39 -13.82 13.00 -0.88
CA ARG A 39 -13.74 13.55 -2.24
C ARG A 39 -15.03 14.18 -2.75
N THR A 40 -16.17 13.97 -2.08
CA THR A 40 -17.45 14.60 -2.50
C THR A 40 -17.35 16.12 -2.42
N LEU A 41 -18.07 16.84 -3.30
CA LEU A 41 -17.90 18.29 -3.46
C LEU A 41 -17.97 19.05 -2.13
N THR A 42 -19.00 18.77 -1.33
CA THR A 42 -19.23 19.42 -0.03
C THR A 42 -18.12 19.11 0.95
N GLN A 43 -17.75 17.83 1.11
CA GLN A 43 -16.73 17.43 2.07
C GLN A 43 -15.33 17.88 1.65
N ALA A 44 -15.04 17.87 0.35
CA ALA A 44 -13.80 18.39 -0.18
C ALA A 44 -13.69 19.91 0.02
N ALA A 45 -14.80 20.66 -0.08
CA ALA A 45 -14.80 22.09 0.24
C ALA A 45 -14.49 22.34 1.72
N LYS A 46 -15.14 21.60 2.62
CA LYS A 46 -14.89 21.69 4.07
C LYS A 46 -13.47 21.28 4.44
N LEU A 47 -12.96 20.18 3.88
CA LEU A 47 -11.60 19.71 4.11
C LEU A 47 -10.55 20.74 3.65
N ARG A 48 -10.81 21.46 2.55
CA ARG A 48 -9.90 22.52 2.06
C ARG A 48 -9.77 23.71 3.00
N LEU A 49 -10.75 23.93 3.88
CA LEU A 49 -10.64 24.95 4.93
C LEU A 49 -9.67 24.52 6.04
N LYS A 50 -9.43 23.22 6.19
CA LYS A 50 -8.59 22.61 7.24
C LYS A 50 -7.19 22.25 6.73
N THR A 51 -7.07 21.80 5.49
CA THR A 51 -5.79 21.37 4.90
C THR A 51 -5.79 21.48 3.37
N SER A 52 -4.60 21.67 2.78
CA SER A 52 -4.41 21.62 1.33
C SER A 52 -4.35 20.18 0.79
N LEU A 53 -4.23 19.19 1.66
CA LEU A 53 -4.15 17.78 1.31
C LEU A 53 -5.46 17.28 0.70
N ARG A 54 -5.32 16.45 -0.34
CA ARG A 54 -6.46 15.81 -1.02
C ARG A 54 -6.49 14.31 -0.74
N PRO A 55 -7.67 13.70 -0.57
CA PRO A 55 -7.80 12.24 -0.44
C PRO A 55 -7.32 11.53 -1.71
N LYS A 56 -6.68 10.38 -1.52
CA LYS A 56 -6.29 9.45 -2.60
C LYS A 56 -7.17 8.20 -2.50
N LEU A 57 -7.52 7.62 -3.64
CA LEU A 57 -8.22 6.34 -3.70
C LEU A 57 -7.26 5.24 -4.12
N ARG A 58 -7.43 4.04 -3.57
CA ARG A 58 -6.76 2.85 -4.08
C ARG A 58 -7.43 2.36 -5.36
N GLN A 59 -6.61 1.76 -6.22
CA GLN A 59 -6.97 0.97 -7.38
C GLN A 59 -6.71 -0.51 -7.04
N GLU A 60 -7.71 -1.36 -7.21
CA GLU A 60 -7.65 -2.77 -6.82
C GLU A 60 -6.50 -3.53 -7.50
N THR A 61 -6.16 -3.16 -8.73
CA THR A 61 -5.14 -3.85 -9.52
C THR A 61 -3.70 -3.40 -9.21
N ARG A 62 -3.51 -2.38 -8.37
CA ARG A 62 -2.18 -1.77 -8.11
C ARG A 62 -1.98 -1.51 -6.63
N TRP A 63 -1.22 -2.37 -5.97
CA TRP A 63 -0.97 -2.27 -4.53
C TRP A 63 -0.29 -0.94 -4.11
N GLY A 64 0.57 -0.33 -4.95
CA GLY A 64 1.20 0.96 -4.63
C GLY A 64 0.18 2.09 -4.41
N SER A 65 -1.01 1.99 -5.03
CA SER A 65 -2.10 2.92 -4.76
C SER A 65 -2.73 2.71 -3.37
N THR A 66 -2.71 1.48 -2.85
CA THR A 66 -3.11 1.14 -1.48
C THR A 66 -2.15 1.77 -0.47
N TYR A 67 -0.84 1.65 -0.70
CA TYR A 67 0.18 2.35 0.10
C TYR A 67 -0.05 3.87 0.08
N ALA A 68 -0.19 4.47 -1.11
CA ALA A 68 -0.41 5.91 -1.25
C ALA A 68 -1.72 6.39 -0.60
N MET A 69 -2.78 5.58 -0.62
CA MET A 69 -4.03 5.86 0.07
C MET A 69 -3.83 5.83 1.58
N LEU A 70 -3.19 4.80 2.12
CA LEU A 70 -2.96 4.68 3.57
C LEU A 70 -2.07 5.79 4.11
N ALA A 71 -0.97 6.10 3.43
CA ALA A 71 -0.13 7.23 3.78
C ALA A 71 -0.95 8.52 3.86
N ARG A 72 -1.73 8.80 2.80
CA ARG A 72 -2.59 9.99 2.76
C ARG A 72 -3.69 9.97 3.82
N TYR A 73 -4.25 8.81 4.14
CA TYR A 73 -5.25 8.69 5.20
C TYR A 73 -4.66 9.11 6.55
N PHE A 74 -3.47 8.64 6.89
CA PHE A 74 -2.82 9.02 8.14
C PHE A 74 -2.40 10.50 8.18
N ASP A 75 -1.99 11.09 7.05
CA ASP A 75 -1.77 12.54 6.96
C ASP A 75 -3.07 13.34 7.16
N LEU A 76 -4.18 12.84 6.62
CA LEU A 76 -5.47 13.52 6.74
C LEU A 76 -6.10 13.35 8.13
N ARG A 77 -5.75 12.28 8.85
CA ARG A 77 -6.41 11.85 10.09
C ARG A 77 -6.44 12.94 11.17
N GLU A 78 -5.42 13.80 11.24
CA GLU A 78 -5.40 14.91 12.19
C GLU A 78 -6.43 16.02 11.89
N PHE A 79 -6.91 16.09 10.64
CA PHE A 79 -7.89 17.08 10.17
C PHE A 79 -9.32 16.53 10.09
N ILE A 80 -9.51 15.23 10.30
CA ILE A 80 -10.82 14.56 10.26
C ILE A 80 -11.14 13.97 11.63
N SER A 81 -11.82 14.75 12.48
CA SER A 81 -12.31 14.22 13.76
C SER A 81 -13.63 13.46 13.56
N ALA A 82 -13.87 12.43 14.39
CA ALA A 82 -15.16 11.75 14.45
C ALA A 82 -16.26 12.67 15.01
N ASP A 83 -15.86 13.66 15.82
CA ASP A 83 -16.71 14.65 16.47
C ASP A 83 -16.74 15.99 15.71
N ASP A 84 -16.26 16.00 14.46
CA ASP A 84 -16.20 17.19 13.64
C ASP A 84 -17.61 17.56 13.17
N GLU A 85 -18.31 18.39 13.96
CA GLU A 85 -19.67 18.86 13.65
C GLU A 85 -19.74 19.48 12.25
N ASP A 86 -18.71 20.24 11.83
CA ASP A 86 -18.64 20.82 10.50
C ASP A 86 -18.62 19.73 9.42
N LEU A 87 -17.80 18.68 9.55
CA LEU A 87 -17.78 17.58 8.57
C LEU A 87 -19.04 16.69 8.68
N ALA A 88 -19.67 16.61 9.85
CA ALA A 88 -20.84 15.77 10.15
C ALA A 88 -22.19 16.39 9.71
N GLU A 89 -22.29 17.72 9.59
CA GLU A 89 -23.55 18.49 9.49
C GLU A 89 -24.48 18.19 8.28
N LEU A 90 -24.11 17.32 7.35
CA LEU A 90 -24.85 17.07 6.09
C LEU A 90 -24.96 15.58 5.72
N MET A 91 -24.97 14.68 6.71
CA MET A 91 -24.79 13.24 6.48
C MET A 91 -26.03 12.37 6.74
N PRO A 92 -26.40 11.45 5.83
CA PRO A 92 -27.38 10.38 6.09
C PRO A 92 -26.86 9.24 7.02
N SER A 93 -25.54 9.05 7.10
CA SER A 93 -24.83 8.12 8.00
C SER A 93 -23.64 8.88 8.61
N PRO A 94 -23.42 8.91 9.93
CA PRO A 94 -22.36 9.71 10.55
C PRO A 94 -20.96 9.38 10.01
N LEU A 95 -20.09 10.39 9.90
CA LEU A 95 -18.66 10.20 9.56
C LEU A 95 -18.00 9.14 10.48
N ALA A 96 -18.47 9.09 11.73
CA ALA A 96 -18.10 8.10 12.75
C ALA A 96 -18.27 6.64 12.31
N GLU A 97 -19.25 6.31 11.47
CA GLU A 97 -19.44 4.94 10.96
C GLU A 97 -18.40 4.55 9.90
N LEU A 98 -17.87 5.54 9.18
CA LEU A 98 -16.81 5.34 8.18
C LEU A 98 -15.41 5.42 8.77
N MET A 99 -15.26 5.90 10.01
CA MET A 99 -13.96 5.97 10.67
C MET A 99 -13.50 4.58 11.10
N PRO A 100 -12.28 4.16 10.70
CA PRO A 100 -11.70 2.92 11.22
C PRO A 100 -11.59 2.98 12.75
N SER A 101 -11.94 1.87 13.40
CA SER A 101 -11.82 1.74 14.86
C SER A 101 -10.37 1.98 15.33
N PRO A 102 -10.12 2.31 16.61
CA PRO A 102 -8.76 2.42 17.14
C PRO A 102 -7.91 1.16 16.89
N ALA A 103 -8.51 -0.03 16.98
CA ALA A 103 -7.83 -1.30 16.69
C ALA A 103 -7.49 -1.44 15.20
N ALA A 104 -8.44 -1.12 14.31
CA ALA A 104 -8.19 -1.11 12.86
C ALA A 104 -7.09 -0.11 12.49
N ASN A 105 -7.10 1.09 13.07
CA ASN A 105 -6.04 2.08 12.87
C ASN A 105 -4.66 1.57 13.27
N ARG A 106 -4.54 0.84 14.38
CA ARG A 106 -3.25 0.24 14.78
C ARG A 106 -2.78 -0.80 13.77
N ARG A 107 -3.66 -1.69 13.31
CA ARG A 107 -3.34 -2.69 12.27
C ARG A 107 -2.93 -2.02 10.96
N LEU A 108 -3.68 -1.03 10.50
CA LEU A 108 -3.40 -0.27 9.28
C LEU A 108 -2.09 0.53 9.36
N LYS A 109 -1.75 1.06 10.55
CA LYS A 109 -0.48 1.77 10.76
C LYS A 109 0.70 0.79 10.69
N ALA A 110 0.58 -0.38 11.30
CA ALA A 110 1.58 -1.45 11.18
C ALA A 110 1.74 -1.89 9.71
N LEU A 111 0.63 -2.12 9.01
CA LEU A 111 0.64 -2.44 7.57
C LEU A 111 1.32 -1.35 6.74
N LEU A 112 1.06 -0.07 7.03
CA LEU A 112 1.72 1.04 6.32
C LEU A 112 3.24 1.00 6.49
N PHE A 113 3.73 0.68 7.69
CA PHE A 113 5.17 0.52 7.93
C PHE A 113 5.74 -0.66 7.14
N GLU A 114 5.06 -1.81 7.15
CA GLU A 114 5.51 -2.98 6.38
C GLU A 114 5.54 -2.70 4.87
N LEU A 115 4.56 -1.95 4.36
CA LEU A 115 4.52 -1.57 2.94
C LEU A 115 5.57 -0.53 2.55
N ALA A 116 6.15 0.23 3.51
CA ALA A 116 7.12 1.27 3.20
C ALA A 116 8.43 0.70 2.65
N ASP A 117 8.93 -0.39 3.24
CA ASP A 117 10.14 -1.08 2.75
C ASP A 117 9.90 -1.68 1.36
N VAL A 118 8.72 -2.29 1.18
CA VAL A 118 8.26 -2.84 -0.11
C VAL A 118 8.16 -1.74 -1.18
N GLU A 119 7.61 -0.58 -0.85
CA GLU A 119 7.52 0.58 -1.76
C GLU A 119 8.90 1.06 -2.15
N SER A 120 9.82 1.18 -1.18
CA SER A 120 11.20 1.57 -1.47
C SER A 120 11.87 0.60 -2.45
N VAL A 121 11.70 -0.71 -2.25
CA VAL A 121 12.25 -1.73 -3.15
C VAL A 121 11.57 -1.66 -4.52
N SER A 122 10.24 -1.52 -4.57
CA SER A 122 9.50 -1.41 -5.83
C SER A 122 9.93 -0.21 -6.67
N MET A 123 10.13 0.95 -6.04
CA MET A 123 10.59 2.16 -6.72
C MET A 123 12.00 1.97 -7.28
N LYS A 124 12.90 1.34 -6.52
CA LYS A 124 14.26 1.01 -7.01
C LYS A 124 14.21 0.01 -8.17
N LEU A 125 13.39 -1.03 -8.07
CA LEU A 125 13.22 -2.04 -9.13
C LEU A 125 12.71 -1.45 -10.46
N GLN A 126 12.04 -0.29 -10.42
CA GLN A 126 11.56 0.43 -11.60
C GLN A 126 12.60 1.37 -12.20
N SER A 127 13.79 1.51 -11.60
CA SER A 127 14.86 2.35 -12.12
C SER A 127 15.44 1.77 -13.41
N VAL A 128 15.67 2.64 -14.40
CA VAL A 128 16.24 2.27 -15.71
C VAL A 128 17.69 1.80 -15.59
N GLU A 129 18.40 2.24 -14.55
CA GLU A 129 19.81 1.94 -14.32
C GLU A 129 20.05 0.65 -13.52
N LEU A 130 18.97 -0.02 -13.08
CA LEU A 130 19.08 -1.18 -12.21
C LEU A 130 19.50 -2.44 -12.99
N ASN A 131 20.62 -3.05 -12.57
CA ASN A 131 21.05 -4.33 -13.14
C ASN A 131 20.40 -5.53 -12.40
N LEU A 132 20.60 -6.74 -12.91
CA LEU A 132 19.96 -7.94 -12.35
C LEU A 132 20.52 -8.34 -10.97
N LEU A 133 21.80 -8.10 -10.72
CA LEU A 133 22.42 -8.36 -9.42
C LEU A 133 21.84 -7.41 -8.37
N ASP A 134 21.73 -6.11 -8.69
CA ASP A 134 21.10 -5.13 -7.80
C ASP A 134 19.63 -5.52 -7.51
N ALA A 135 18.90 -6.03 -8.51
CA ALA A 135 17.53 -6.49 -8.33
C ALA A 135 17.44 -7.66 -7.34
N ARG A 136 18.40 -8.59 -7.40
CA ARG A 136 18.51 -9.74 -6.50
C ARG A 136 18.86 -9.28 -5.09
N ASP A 137 19.88 -8.44 -4.93
CA ASP A 137 20.28 -7.86 -3.65
C ASP A 137 19.11 -7.14 -2.95
N LEU A 138 18.29 -6.40 -3.72
CA LEU A 138 17.10 -5.74 -3.19
C LEU A 138 16.03 -6.72 -2.70
N LEU A 139 15.79 -7.81 -3.43
CA LEU A 139 14.81 -8.82 -3.03
C LEU A 139 15.29 -9.65 -1.84
N ASP A 140 16.58 -9.98 -1.78
CA ASP A 140 17.17 -10.74 -0.69
C ASP A 140 17.21 -9.89 0.60
N GLY A 141 17.60 -8.61 0.50
CA GLY A 141 17.52 -7.68 1.63
C GLY A 141 16.07 -7.48 2.12
N LEU A 142 15.09 -7.45 1.21
CA LEU A 142 13.68 -7.41 1.61
C LEU A 142 13.24 -8.73 2.28
N LEU A 143 13.79 -9.87 1.87
CA LEU A 143 13.52 -11.17 2.47
C LEU A 143 14.07 -11.29 3.89
N GLU A 144 15.23 -10.69 4.17
CA GLU A 144 15.79 -10.59 5.53
C GLU A 144 14.85 -9.84 6.48
N VAL A 145 14.27 -8.73 6.02
CA VAL A 145 13.30 -7.93 6.78
C VAL A 145 11.93 -8.60 6.86
N LYS A 146 11.54 -9.30 5.78
CA LYS A 146 10.21 -9.91 5.63
C LYS A 146 10.30 -11.40 5.23
N PRO A 147 10.65 -12.30 6.16
CA PRO A 147 10.79 -13.73 5.87
C PRO A 147 9.54 -14.40 5.32
N SER A 148 8.34 -13.85 5.57
CA SER A 148 7.08 -14.34 4.99
C SER A 148 7.06 -14.30 3.46
N PHE A 149 7.95 -13.54 2.82
CA PHE A 149 8.06 -13.47 1.37
C PHE A 149 8.93 -14.58 0.76
N TYR A 150 9.44 -15.51 1.57
CA TYR A 150 10.29 -16.62 1.12
C TYR A 150 9.68 -17.37 -0.08
N ARG A 151 8.38 -17.68 0.00
CA ARG A 151 7.64 -18.39 -1.06
C ARG A 151 7.60 -17.66 -2.41
N TYR A 152 7.97 -16.39 -2.44
CA TYR A 152 7.98 -15.58 -3.65
C TYR A 152 9.39 -15.22 -4.12
N PHE A 153 10.35 -15.07 -3.20
CA PHE A 153 11.68 -14.54 -3.52
C PHE A 153 12.79 -15.59 -3.51
N ALA A 154 12.60 -16.69 -2.79
CA ALA A 154 13.62 -17.71 -2.65
C ALA A 154 14.03 -18.28 -4.03
N PRO A 155 15.33 -18.55 -4.26
CA PRO A 155 15.81 -19.14 -5.51
C PRO A 155 15.13 -20.48 -5.85
N ASN A 156 14.67 -21.21 -4.83
CA ASN A 156 13.96 -22.48 -4.95
C ASN A 156 12.43 -22.37 -4.82
N ALA A 157 11.87 -21.16 -4.88
CA ALA A 157 10.41 -21.00 -4.87
C ALA A 157 9.81 -21.58 -6.15
N ASP A 158 8.65 -22.25 -6.05
CA ASP A 158 7.98 -22.93 -7.18
C ASP A 158 7.66 -21.99 -8.36
N ILE A 159 7.61 -20.68 -8.10
CA ILE A 159 7.35 -19.65 -9.11
C ILE A 159 8.61 -19.24 -9.90
N VAL A 160 9.79 -19.72 -9.50
CA VAL A 160 11.07 -19.47 -10.17
C VAL A 160 11.28 -20.51 -11.27
N ALA A 161 11.15 -20.07 -12.52
CA ALA A 161 11.25 -20.95 -13.68
C ALA A 161 12.69 -21.40 -14.03
N ALA A 162 13.71 -20.69 -13.56
CA ALA A 162 15.12 -21.01 -13.82
C ALA A 162 16.01 -20.75 -12.58
N PRO A 163 16.02 -21.68 -11.60
CA PRO A 163 16.72 -21.53 -10.32
C PRO A 163 18.23 -21.29 -10.46
N GLU A 164 18.86 -21.83 -11.50
CA GLU A 164 20.29 -21.67 -11.78
C GLU A 164 20.72 -20.22 -12.05
N PHE A 165 19.83 -19.36 -12.53
CA PHE A 165 20.12 -17.93 -12.71
C PHE A 165 19.90 -17.10 -11.44
N GLU A 166 19.31 -17.73 -10.41
CA GLU A 166 18.91 -17.09 -9.16
C GLU A 166 19.78 -17.52 -7.97
N SER A 167 20.72 -18.46 -8.21
CA SER A 167 21.64 -19.02 -7.22
C SER A 167 23.10 -18.60 -7.44
N ALA A 168 23.33 -17.64 -8.35
CA ALA A 168 24.65 -17.21 -8.82
C ALA A 168 25.24 -16.06 -8.00
#